data_AF-A0A414STA9-F1
#
_entry.id   AF-A0A414STA9-F1
#
_cell.length_a   1.000
_cell.length_b   1.000
_cell.length_c   1.000
_cell.angle_alpha   90.00
_cell.angle_beta   90.00
_cell.angle_gamma   90.00
#
_symmetry.space_group_name_H-M   'P 1'
#
loop_
_entity.id
_entity.type
_entity.pdbx_description
1 polymer ?
#
loop_
_entity_poly.entity_id
_entity_poly.type
_entity_poly.pdbx_seq_one_letter_code
_entity_poly.pdbx_strand_id
1 'polypeptide(L)'
;MKGTVKWFNTQKGYGFIVGEDGAEYFTHQTQIKMDGFRTLDAGDIVEFDVRSEEKGLAAVNIVPVLTLSMMKKKAAKEHLHLDVAPADGSGNANWMIVDGNNFIVAGEQGMSLEELDEYFTE
;
A
#
# COMPACT_ATOMS: atom_id res chain seq x y z
N MET A 1 11.88 -6.54 9.18
CA MET A 1 10.67 -6.21 9.95
C MET A 1 9.55 -5.96 8.95
N LYS A 2 8.34 -6.46 9.23
CA LYS A 2 7.17 -6.16 8.40
C LYS A 2 6.45 -4.92 8.95
N GLY A 3 5.83 -4.14 8.07
CA GLY A 3 4.99 -3.02 8.48
C GLY A 3 4.06 -2.54 7.38
N THR A 4 3.19 -1.62 7.77
CA THR A 4 2.16 -1.01 6.92
C THR A 4 2.46 0.47 6.75
N VAL A 5 2.44 0.96 5.52
CA VAL A 5 2.64 2.37 5.21
C VAL A 5 1.45 3.16 5.77
N LYS A 6 1.72 4.03 6.74
CA LYS A 6 0.70 4.90 7.34
C LYS A 6 0.31 6.01 6.37
N TRP A 7 1.32 6.65 5.79
CA TRP A 7 1.17 7.63 4.73
C TRP A 7 2.49 7.83 4.02
N PHE A 8 2.42 8.25 2.76
CA PHE A 8 3.58 8.63 1.97
C PHE A 8 3.24 9.82 1.09
N ASN A 9 4.10 10.84 1.11
CA ASN A 9 3.96 11.99 0.23
C ASN A 9 4.83 11.78 -1.00
N THR A 10 4.23 11.32 -2.09
CA THR A 10 4.90 11.09 -3.37
C THR A 10 5.59 12.32 -3.94
N GLN A 11 5.02 13.51 -3.76
CA GLN A 11 5.62 14.75 -4.26
C GLN A 11 6.91 15.12 -3.51
N LYS A 12 6.93 14.87 -2.19
CA LYS A 12 8.08 15.19 -1.32
C LYS A 12 9.05 14.01 -1.14
N GLY A 13 8.64 12.79 -1.49
CA GLY A 13 9.46 11.59 -1.45
C GLY A 13 9.72 11.04 -0.03
N TYR A 14 8.82 11.27 0.94
CA TYR A 14 8.97 10.72 2.29
C TYR A 14 7.63 10.33 2.92
N GLY A 15 7.68 9.47 3.94
CA GLY A 15 6.51 8.94 4.62
C GLY A 15 6.82 8.28 5.96
N PHE A 16 5.83 7.60 6.51
CA PHE A 16 5.98 6.78 7.72
C PHE A 16 5.37 5.39 7.54
N ILE A 17 6.05 4.40 8.10
CA ILE A 17 5.61 3.00 8.17
C ILE A 17 5.36 2.68 9.65
N VAL A 18 4.24 2.04 9.94
CA VAL A 18 3.98 1.44 11.25
C VAL A 18 4.48 0.00 11.21
N GLY A 19 5.49 -0.30 12.02
CA GLY A 19 6.02 -1.66 12.15
C GLY A 19 5.04 -2.58 12.87
N GLU A 20 5.25 -3.88 12.73
CA GLU A 20 4.52 -4.90 13.51
C GLU A 20 4.72 -4.80 15.03
N ASP A 21 5.74 -4.06 15.47
CA ASP A 21 6.01 -3.70 16.86
C ASP A 21 5.19 -2.48 17.34
N GLY A 22 4.40 -1.86 16.46
CA GLY A 22 3.60 -0.67 16.73
C GLY A 22 4.38 0.64 16.70
N ALA A 23 5.69 0.63 16.41
CA ALA A 23 6.49 1.85 16.31
C ALA A 23 6.35 2.49 14.92
N GLU A 24 6.56 3.82 14.87
CA GLU A 24 6.57 4.57 13.62
C GLU A 24 8.00 4.77 13.11
N TYR A 25 8.21 4.44 11.84
CA TYR A 25 9.49 4.49 11.16
C TYR A 25 9.44 5.50 10.01
N PHE A 26 10.31 6.50 10.07
CA PHE A 26 10.48 7.45 8.97
C PHE A 26 11.05 6.74 7.73
N THR A 27 10.55 7.07 6.55
CA THR A 27 11.09 6.55 5.27
C THR A 27 11.27 7.66 4.24
N HIS A 28 12.30 7.49 3.41
CA HIS A 28 12.55 8.31 2.23
C HIS A 28 12.55 7.43 0.97
N GLN A 29 12.10 7.97 -0.16
CA GLN A 29 11.96 7.25 -1.43
C GLN A 29 13.24 6.55 -1.90
N THR A 30 14.41 7.06 -1.51
CA THR A 30 15.72 6.46 -1.87
C THR A 30 15.92 5.10 -1.21
N GLN A 31 15.22 4.82 -0.12
CA GLN A 31 15.29 3.54 0.59
C GLN A 31 14.39 2.46 -0.04
N ILE A 32 13.48 2.84 -0.95
CA ILE A 32 12.54 1.91 -1.59
C ILE A 32 13.26 1.16 -2.72
N LYS A 33 13.25 -0.16 -2.64
CA LYS A 33 13.75 -1.09 -3.64
C LYS A 33 12.63 -1.41 -4.63
N MET A 34 12.46 -0.54 -5.61
CA MET A 34 11.52 -0.71 -6.72
C MET A 34 12.11 -0.09 -7.99
N ASP A 35 11.80 -0.70 -9.13
CA ASP A 35 12.12 -0.15 -10.45
C ASP A 35 11.16 0.99 -10.83
N GLY A 36 11.67 1.98 -11.55
CA GLY A 36 10.88 3.13 -12.00
C GLY A 36 10.55 4.11 -10.87
N PHE A 37 9.29 4.56 -10.81
CA PHE A 37 8.86 5.57 -9.86
C PHE A 37 8.63 4.93 -8.48
N ARG A 38 9.45 5.33 -7.50
CA ARG A 38 9.50 4.72 -6.17
C ARG A 38 8.49 5.36 -5.22
N THR A 39 7.25 4.89 -5.29
CA THR A 39 6.16 5.35 -4.43
C THR A 39 5.60 4.24 -3.58
N LEU A 40 4.98 4.66 -2.48
CA LEU A 40 4.15 3.83 -1.63
C LEU A 40 2.81 4.56 -1.47
N ASP A 41 1.75 3.78 -1.27
CA ASP A 41 0.42 4.25 -0.92
C ASP A 41 0.12 3.89 0.55
N ALA A 42 -0.81 4.62 1.18
CA ALA A 42 -1.28 4.26 2.51
C ALA A 42 -1.92 2.85 2.47
N GLY A 43 -1.61 2.03 3.46
CA GLY A 43 -2.02 0.62 3.51
C GLY A 43 -1.03 -0.35 2.85
N ASP A 44 -0.08 0.12 2.04
CA ASP A 44 0.93 -0.76 1.43
C ASP A 44 1.70 -1.54 2.50
N ILE A 45 1.90 -2.84 2.25
CA ILE A 45 2.66 -3.73 3.10
C ILE A 45 4.09 -3.82 2.59
N VAL A 46 5.03 -3.60 3.48
CA VAL A 46 6.45 -3.57 3.17
C VAL A 46 7.27 -4.35 4.18
N GLU A 47 8.41 -4.84 3.72
CA GLU A 47 9.50 -5.32 4.57
C GLU A 47 10.64 -4.31 4.56
N PHE A 48 11.27 -4.11 5.70
CA PHE A 48 12.35 -3.14 5.85
C PHE A 48 13.32 -3.51 6.96
N ASP A 49 14.50 -2.89 6.91
CA ASP A 49 15.47 -2.89 8.00
C ASP A 49 15.27 -1.65 8.87
N VAL A 50 15.45 -1.82 10.18
CA VAL A 50 15.38 -0.71 11.14
C VAL A 50 16.74 -0.05 11.28
N ARG A 51 16.77 1.28 11.24
CA ARG A 51 17.96 2.09 11.55
C ARG A 51 17.60 3.17 12.57
N SER A 52 18.38 3.28 13.63
CA SER A 52 18.29 4.42 14.55
C SER A 52 19.04 5.62 13.96
N GLU A 53 18.39 6.78 13.93
CA GLU A 53 18.95 8.05 13.47
C GLU A 53 18.72 9.15 14.52
N GLU A 54 19.39 10.30 14.38
CA GLU A 54 19.26 11.43 15.32
C GLU A 54 17.80 11.90 15.53
N LYS A 55 16.96 11.70 14.51
CA LYS A 55 15.55 12.13 14.48
C LYS A 55 14.55 11.02 14.82
N GLY A 56 15.01 9.85 15.26
CA GLY A 56 14.17 8.71 15.61
C GLY A 56 14.48 7.45 14.79
N LEU A 57 13.51 6.56 14.69
CA LEU A 57 13.66 5.32 13.93
C LEU A 57 13.35 5.55 12.44
N ALA A 58 14.18 4.96 11.59
CA ALA A 58 14.04 5.00 10.15
C ALA A 58 13.90 3.58 9.57
N ALA A 59 13.06 3.45 8.55
CA ALA A 59 12.95 2.28 7.70
C ALA A 59 13.90 2.44 6.50
N VAL A 60 14.79 1.47 6.32
CA VAL A 60 15.75 1.44 5.20
C VAL A 60 15.65 0.12 4.44
N ASN A 61 16.25 0.04 3.25
CA ASN A 61 16.23 -1.17 2.41
C ASN A 61 14.83 -1.73 2.13
N ILE A 62 13.85 -0.85 1.96
CA ILE A 62 12.43 -1.17 1.93
C ILE A 62 12.10 -1.99 0.69
N VAL A 63 11.54 -3.17 0.90
CA VAL A 63 11.03 -4.07 -0.14
C VAL A 63 9.51 -4.05 -0.08
N PRO A 64 8.82 -3.59 -1.13
CA PRO A 64 7.37 -3.72 -1.23
C PRO A 64 6.96 -5.19 -1.29
N VAL A 65 6.04 -5.61 -0.41
CA VAL A 65 5.53 -6.99 -0.34
C VAL A 65 4.17 -7.09 -1.00
N LEU A 66 3.24 -6.21 -0.62
CA LEU A 66 1.91 -6.13 -1.20
C LEU A 66 1.51 -4.66 -1.29
N THR A 67 1.30 -4.15 -2.50
CA THR A 67 0.98 -2.73 -2.70
C THR A 67 -0.28 -2.53 -3.52
N LEU A 68 -0.92 -1.39 -3.32
CA LEU A 68 -2.03 -0.93 -4.15
C LEU A 68 -1.63 -0.86 -5.63
N SER A 69 -0.40 -0.45 -5.92
CA SER A 69 0.12 -0.43 -7.29
C SER A 69 0.23 -1.83 -7.90
N MET A 70 0.54 -2.87 -7.11
CA MET A 70 0.48 -4.27 -7.58
C MET A 70 -0.96 -4.68 -7.87
N MET A 71 -1.91 -4.37 -6.98
CA MET A 71 -3.32 -4.73 -7.17
C MET A 71 -3.95 -4.01 -8.37
N LYS A 72 -3.66 -2.72 -8.56
CA LYS A 72 -4.07 -1.96 -9.75
C LYS A 72 -3.54 -2.60 -11.04
N LYS A 73 -2.29 -3.08 -11.04
CA LYS A 73 -1.71 -3.78 -12.19
C LYS A 73 -2.37 -5.14 -12.44
N LYS A 74 -2.75 -5.89 -11.39
CA LYS A 74 -3.49 -7.14 -11.52
C LYS A 74 -4.90 -6.88 -12.09
N ALA A 75 -5.64 -5.95 -11.51
CA ALA A 75 -6.96 -5.53 -12.00
C ALA A 75 -6.93 -5.12 -13.49
N ALA A 76 -5.94 -4.29 -13.87
CA ALA A 76 -5.82 -3.81 -15.24
C ALA A 76 -5.58 -4.92 -16.27
N LYS A 77 -4.93 -6.04 -15.89
CA LYS A 77 -4.75 -7.19 -16.79
C LYS A 77 -6.07 -7.88 -17.12
N GLU A 78 -7.02 -7.82 -16.20
CA GLU A 78 -8.38 -8.37 -16.35
C GLU A 78 -9.37 -7.34 -16.92
N HIS A 79 -8.89 -6.19 -17.41
CA HIS A 79 -9.73 -5.06 -17.83
C HIS A 79 -10.63 -4.48 -16.73
N LEU A 80 -10.19 -4.60 -15.47
CA LEU A 80 -10.82 -4.06 -14.28
C LEU A 80 -10.00 -2.90 -13.71
N HIS A 81 -10.60 -2.10 -12.82
CA HIS A 81 -9.89 -1.13 -12.01
C HIS A 81 -10.36 -1.14 -10.56
N LEU A 82 -9.55 -0.54 -9.69
CA LEU A 82 -9.88 -0.38 -8.28
C LEU A 82 -10.44 1.01 -8.04
N ASP A 83 -11.59 1.08 -7.38
CA ASP A 83 -12.18 2.32 -6.89
C ASP A 83 -12.22 2.33 -5.36
N VAL A 84 -12.29 3.52 -4.77
CA VAL A 84 -12.34 3.67 -3.32
C VAL A 84 -13.71 3.26 -2.81
N ALA A 85 -13.76 2.30 -1.89
CA ALA A 85 -15.01 1.90 -1.24
C ALA A 85 -15.52 3.02 -0.31
N PRO A 86 -16.84 3.10 -0.07
CA PRO A 86 -17.38 3.97 0.97
C PRO A 86 -16.66 3.73 2.30
N ALA A 87 -16.31 4.81 3.00
CA ALA A 87 -15.67 4.70 4.30
C ALA A 87 -16.55 3.90 5.27
N ASP A 88 -15.99 2.84 5.85
CA ASP A 88 -16.64 1.95 6.81
C ASP A 88 -16.50 2.46 8.27
N GLY A 89 -15.80 3.57 8.47
CA GLY A 89 -15.48 4.12 9.79
C GLY A 89 -14.25 3.52 10.46
N SER A 90 -13.56 2.56 9.84
CA SER A 90 -12.31 1.97 10.32
C SER A 90 -11.11 2.93 10.21
N GLY A 91 -11.22 3.94 9.34
CA GLY A 91 -10.13 4.87 9.03
C GLY A 91 -9.12 4.32 8.03
N ASN A 92 -9.26 3.06 7.59
CA ASN A 92 -8.46 2.48 6.53
C ASN A 92 -9.17 2.65 5.18
N ALA A 93 -8.39 2.80 4.11
CA ALA A 93 -8.92 2.82 2.76
C ALA A 93 -9.19 1.38 2.30
N ASN A 94 -10.47 1.07 2.05
CA ASN A 94 -10.89 -0.16 1.41
C ASN A 94 -11.20 0.08 -0.08
N TRP A 95 -11.18 -0.99 -0.86
CA TRP A 95 -11.26 -0.92 -2.32
C TRP A 95 -12.41 -1.76 -2.86
N MET A 96 -13.04 -1.27 -3.92
CA MET A 96 -13.98 -2.01 -4.76
C MET A 96 -13.31 -2.36 -6.07
N ILE A 97 -13.68 -3.49 -6.67
CA ILE A 97 -13.26 -3.85 -8.02
C ILE A 97 -14.40 -3.49 -8.96
N VAL A 98 -14.10 -2.75 -10.02
CA VAL A 98 -15.07 -2.25 -10.99
C VAL A 98 -14.63 -2.54 -12.43
N ASP A 99 -15.60 -2.67 -13.33
CA ASP A 99 -15.35 -2.88 -14.77
C ASP A 99 -15.08 -1.55 -15.51
N GLY A 100 -14.75 -1.61 -16.80
CA GLY A 100 -14.51 -0.43 -17.63
C GLY A 100 -15.69 0.56 -17.78
N ASN A 101 -16.89 0.19 -17.36
CA ASN A 101 -18.07 1.06 -17.31
C ASN A 101 -18.37 1.57 -15.89
N ASN A 102 -17.46 1.33 -14.94
CA ASN A 102 -17.56 1.71 -13.54
C ASN A 102 -18.65 0.95 -12.76
N PHE A 103 -19.07 -0.24 -13.21
CA PHE A 103 -19.95 -1.11 -12.43
C PHE A 103 -19.13 -1.97 -11.46
N ILE A 104 -19.63 -2.11 -10.23
CA ILE A 104 -18.99 -2.96 -9.19
C ILE A 104 -19.06 -4.41 -9.64
N VAL A 105 -17.89 -5.07 -9.65
CA VAL A 105 -17.71 -6.49 -9.93
C VAL A 105 -17.53 -7.27 -8.63
N ALA A 106 -16.81 -6.71 -7.66
CA ALA A 106 -16.58 -7.32 -6.36
C ALA A 106 -16.27 -6.29 -5.28
N GLY A 107 -16.41 -6.70 -4.01
CA GLY A 107 -16.01 -5.88 -2.87
C GLY A 107 -16.95 -4.73 -2.55
N GLU A 108 -18.26 -4.87 -2.74
CA GLU A 108 -19.26 -3.80 -2.47
C GLU A 108 -19.15 -3.21 -1.05
N GLN A 109 -18.70 -3.99 -0.07
CA GLN A 109 -18.47 -3.56 1.31
C GLN A 109 -17.04 -3.04 1.57
N GLY A 110 -16.23 -2.95 0.53
CA GLY A 110 -14.81 -2.66 0.58
C GLY A 110 -13.97 -3.89 0.88
N MET A 111 -12.81 -3.96 0.21
CA MET A 111 -11.79 -4.99 0.40
C MET A 111 -10.47 -4.35 0.83
N SER A 112 -9.78 -5.00 1.77
CA SER A 112 -8.38 -4.78 2.11
C SER A 112 -7.45 -5.16 0.96
N LEU A 113 -6.16 -4.80 1.05
CA LEU A 113 -5.18 -5.21 0.03
C LEU A 113 -4.98 -6.72 0.03
N GLU A 114 -5.03 -7.36 1.20
CA GLU A 114 -4.92 -8.80 1.34
C GLU A 114 -6.07 -9.53 0.63
N GLU A 115 -7.30 -9.08 0.83
CA GLU A 115 -8.47 -9.65 0.14
C GLU A 115 -8.41 -9.41 -1.38
N LEU A 116 -7.90 -8.26 -1.83
CA LEU A 116 -7.65 -8.03 -3.25
C LEU A 116 -6.57 -8.98 -3.80
N ASP A 117 -5.51 -9.23 -3.04
CA ASP A 117 -4.46 -10.15 -3.46
C ASP A 117 -4.99 -11.57 -3.61
N GLU A 118 -5.83 -12.02 -2.68
CA GLU A 118 -6.56 -13.29 -2.75
C GLU A 118 -7.44 -13.33 -4.01
N TYR A 119 -8.26 -12.29 -4.25
CA TYR A 119 -9.14 -12.22 -5.43
C TYR A 119 -8.40 -12.36 -6.76
N PHE A 120 -7.24 -11.71 -6.91
CA PHE A 120 -6.47 -11.74 -8.16
C PHE A 120 -5.41 -12.86 -8.23
N THR A 121 -5.40 -13.79 -7.26
CA THR A 121 -4.50 -14.95 -7.29
C THR A 121 -5.18 -16.20 -7.86
N GLU A 122 -6.52 -16.20 -7.95
CA GLU A 122 -7.32 -17.27 -8.58
C GLU A 122 -7.33 -17.22 -10.12
#